data_AF-A0A269XUM8-F1
#
_entry.id   AF-A0A269XUM8-F1
#
_cell.length_a   1.000
_cell.length_b   1.000
_cell.length_c   1.000
_cell.angle_alpha   90.00
_cell.angle_beta   90.00
_cell.angle_gamma   90.00
#
_symmetry.space_group_name_H-M   'P 1'
#
loop_
_entity.id
_entity.type
_entity.pdbx_description
1 polymer ?
#
loop_
_entity_poly.entity_id
_entity_poly.type
_entity_poly.pdbx_seq_one_letter_code
_entity_poly.pdbx_strand_id
1 'polypeptide(L)'
;MTSPDMQLGALYLAARSTTQTLRSWVIKTYMLRDSQLDAAMATALGQLDQVYRFALYYGYDVSNAPEALRQPITAYVAALRQGSSSLPGERPSRHLFKVHRSIEAFVLGPDRPPHTPSEGDPS
;
A
#
# COMPACT_ATOMS: atom_id res chain seq x y z
N MET A 1 24.28 -3.24 -9.78
CA MET A 1 22.96 -3.64 -10.31
C MET A 1 21.91 -3.30 -9.26
N THR A 2 21.29 -2.12 -9.35
CA THR A 2 20.09 -1.79 -8.58
C THR A 2 18.93 -2.54 -9.24
N SER A 3 18.52 -3.68 -8.68
CA SER A 3 17.46 -4.48 -9.32
C SER A 3 16.14 -3.70 -9.34
N PRO A 4 15.27 -3.94 -10.34
CA PRO A 4 13.91 -3.36 -10.39
C PRO A 4 13.14 -3.50 -9.07
N ASP A 5 13.40 -4.57 -8.30
CA ASP A 5 12.77 -4.84 -7.01
C ASP A 5 13.23 -3.89 -5.90
N MET A 6 14.50 -3.45 -5.90
CA MET A 6 14.98 -2.44 -4.95
C MET A 6 14.31 -1.08 -5.20
N GLN A 7 14.16 -0.70 -6.47
CA GLN A 7 13.51 0.56 -6.83
C GLN A 7 12.03 0.53 -6.46
N LEU A 8 11.32 -0.55 -6.77
CA LEU A 8 9.93 -0.75 -6.35
C LEU A 8 9.77 -0.81 -4.83
N GLY A 9 10.72 -1.43 -4.12
CA GLY A 9 10.75 -1.46 -2.65
C GLY A 9 10.91 -0.06 -2.04
N ALA A 10 11.79 0.77 -2.59
CA ALA A 10 11.95 2.16 -2.15
C ALA A 10 10.68 2.99 -2.39
N LEU A 11 10.05 2.84 -3.56
CA LEU A 11 8.78 3.50 -3.86
C LEU A 11 7.65 3.02 -2.94
N TYR A 12 7.59 1.72 -2.65
CA TYR A 12 6.63 1.17 -1.69
C TYR A 12 6.84 1.76 -0.29
N LEU A 13 8.08 1.86 0.19
CA LEU A 13 8.37 2.49 1.49
C LEU A 13 7.93 3.95 1.52
N ALA A 14 8.19 4.71 0.45
CA ALA A 14 7.74 6.08 0.34
C ALA A 14 6.21 6.18 0.37
N ALA A 15 5.50 5.37 -0.42
CA ALA A 15 4.04 5.30 -0.40
C ALA A 15 3.50 4.92 0.98
N ARG A 16 4.05 3.86 1.60
CA ARG A 16 3.67 3.40 2.94
C ARG A 16 3.88 4.46 4.01
N SER A 17 4.94 5.27 3.90
CA SER A 17 5.21 6.34 4.87
C SER A 17 4.15 7.44 4.85
N THR A 18 3.46 7.63 3.71
CA THR A 18 2.46 8.69 3.56
C THR A 18 1.02 8.22 3.74
N THR A 19 0.73 6.92 3.62
CA THR A 19 -0.65 6.40 3.73
C THR A 19 -1.30 6.69 5.08
N GLN A 20 -0.57 6.57 6.20
CA GLN A 20 -1.13 6.88 7.52
C GLN A 20 -1.41 8.38 7.69
N THR A 21 -0.56 9.22 7.11
CA THR A 21 -0.76 10.68 7.11
C THR A 21 -1.93 11.07 6.20
N LEU A 22 -2.07 10.41 5.04
CA LEU A 22 -3.23 10.59 4.16
C LEU A 22 -4.53 10.13 4.84
N ARG A 23 -4.51 8.99 5.55
CA ARG A 23 -5.63 8.52 6.37
C ARG A 23 -6.02 9.56 7.42
N SER A 24 -5.04 10.10 8.14
CA SER A 24 -5.27 11.15 9.13
C SER A 24 -5.83 12.43 8.51
N TRP A 25 -5.37 12.78 7.31
CA TRP A 25 -5.92 13.90 6.54
C TRP A 25 -7.39 13.64 6.18
N VAL A 26 -7.74 12.48 5.63
CA VAL A 26 -9.13 12.12 5.30
C VAL A 26 -10.03 12.17 6.53
N ILE A 27 -9.58 11.60 7.66
CA ILE A 27 -10.32 11.64 8.93
C ILE A 27 -10.64 13.08 9.33
N LYS A 28 -9.66 13.99 9.26
CA LYS A 28 -9.85 15.40 9.62
C LYS A 28 -10.75 16.13 8.63
N THR A 29 -10.48 15.99 7.33
CA THR A 29 -11.20 16.69 6.26
C THR A 29 -12.68 16.31 6.21
N TYR A 30 -12.99 15.03 6.44
CA TYR A 30 -14.35 14.50 6.37
C TYR A 30 -15.01 14.29 7.74
N MET A 31 -14.38 14.78 8.81
CA MET A 31 -14.88 14.68 10.20
C MET A 31 -15.26 13.26 10.61
N LEU A 32 -14.43 12.28 10.23
CA LEU A 32 -14.64 10.87 10.55
C LEU A 32 -14.07 10.52 11.93
N ARG A 33 -14.49 9.37 12.47
CA ARG A 33 -13.81 8.73 13.61
C ARG A 33 -12.69 7.84 13.10
N ASP A 34 -11.61 7.74 13.89
CA ASP A 34 -10.44 6.92 13.53
C ASP A 34 -10.83 5.46 13.24
N SER A 35 -11.76 4.89 14.00
CA SER A 35 -12.24 3.52 13.82
C SER A 35 -12.99 3.26 12.51
N GLN A 36 -13.37 4.29 11.75
CA GLN A 36 -14.10 4.12 10.48
C GLN A 36 -13.19 3.77 9.31
N LEU A 37 -11.89 4.06 9.40
CA LEU A 37 -10.91 3.71 8.37
C LEU A 37 -9.94 2.67 8.92
N ASP A 38 -10.03 1.43 8.46
CA ASP A 38 -9.15 0.35 8.91
C ASP A 38 -7.69 0.60 8.52
N ALA A 39 -6.82 0.85 9.50
CA ALA A 39 -5.40 1.13 9.27
C ALA A 39 -4.67 -0.01 8.53
N ALA A 40 -5.11 -1.27 8.67
CA ALA A 40 -4.52 -2.40 7.95
C ALA A 40 -4.77 -2.34 6.43
N MET A 41 -5.84 -1.68 6.01
CA MET A 41 -6.16 -1.47 4.59
C MET A 41 -5.42 -0.29 3.97
N ALA A 42 -4.71 0.52 4.77
CA ALA A 42 -4.15 1.79 4.32
C ALA A 42 -3.13 1.64 3.18
N THR A 43 -2.41 0.51 3.16
CA THR A 43 -1.40 0.16 2.15
C THR A 43 -1.88 -0.89 1.14
N ALA A 44 -3.11 -1.40 1.28
CA ALA A 44 -3.62 -2.43 0.40
C ALA A 44 -3.61 -1.94 -1.06
N LEU A 45 -3.13 -2.76 -1.99
CA LEU A 45 -3.05 -2.40 -3.41
C LEU A 45 -4.36 -1.80 -3.97
N GLY A 46 -5.52 -2.32 -3.55
CA GLY A 46 -6.81 -1.78 -3.97
C GLY A 46 -7.02 -0.32 -3.58
N GLN A 47 -6.59 0.08 -2.36
CA GLN A 47 -6.66 1.47 -1.91
C GLN A 47 -5.66 2.36 -2.65
N LEU A 48 -4.41 1.90 -2.79
CA LEU A 48 -3.36 2.65 -3.50
C LEU A 48 -3.74 2.87 -4.98
N ASP A 49 -4.32 1.85 -5.63
CA ASP A 49 -4.78 1.95 -7.01
C ASP A 49 -5.92 2.94 -7.19
N GLN A 50 -6.83 3.04 -6.22
CA GLN A 50 -7.89 4.06 -6.23
C GLN A 50 -7.34 5.48 -6.13
N VAL A 51 -6.30 5.70 -5.33
CA VAL A 51 -5.62 7.01 -5.25
C VAL A 51 -5.00 7.37 -6.60
N TYR A 52 -4.28 6.42 -7.20
CA TYR A 52 -3.62 6.61 -8.50
C TYR A 52 -4.62 6.95 -9.61
N ARG A 53 -5.75 6.23 -9.68
CA ARG A 53 -6.67 6.31 -10.81
C ARG A 53 -7.74 7.38 -10.70
N PHE A 54 -8.25 7.57 -9.49
CA PHE A 54 -9.48 8.32 -9.26
C PHE A 54 -9.30 9.41 -8.21
N ALA A 55 -8.11 9.57 -7.65
CA ALA A 55 -7.89 10.39 -6.47
C ALA A 55 -8.85 10.03 -5.34
N LEU A 56 -9.11 8.73 -5.13
CA LEU A 56 -9.98 8.25 -4.05
C LEU A 56 -9.17 7.47 -3.01
N TYR A 57 -9.43 7.72 -1.73
CA TYR A 57 -8.87 6.95 -0.61
C TYR A 57 -9.98 6.59 0.37
N TYR A 58 -10.22 5.29 0.60
CA TYR A 58 -11.43 4.76 1.25
C TYR A 58 -12.74 5.28 0.64
N GLY A 59 -12.73 5.59 -0.66
CA GLY A 59 -13.87 6.18 -1.37
C GLY A 59 -14.06 7.69 -1.16
N TYR A 60 -13.20 8.35 -0.38
CA TYR A 60 -13.21 9.81 -0.20
C TYR A 60 -12.30 10.48 -1.23
N ASP A 61 -12.74 11.64 -1.73
CA ASP A 61 -11.95 12.44 -2.67
C ASP A 61 -10.71 13.03 -1.98
N VAL A 62 -9.54 12.70 -2.50
CA VAL A 62 -8.26 13.22 -2.03
C VAL A 62 -7.61 14.17 -3.04
N SER A 63 -8.31 14.59 -4.10
CA SER A 63 -7.80 15.53 -5.11
C SER A 63 -7.17 16.80 -4.50
N ASN A 64 -7.76 17.29 -3.40
CA ASN A 64 -7.30 18.47 -2.65
C ASN A 64 -6.34 18.15 -1.48
N ALA A 65 -5.98 16.88 -1.28
CA ALA A 65 -4.96 16.53 -0.30
C ALA A 65 -3.59 17.07 -0.74
N PRO A 66 -2.72 17.45 0.22
CA PRO A 66 -1.37 17.90 -0.08
C PRO A 66 -0.66 16.91 -1.01
N GLU A 67 0.00 17.43 -2.04
CA GLU A 67 0.63 16.61 -3.08
C GLU A 67 1.65 15.62 -2.48
N ALA A 68 2.39 16.05 -1.45
CA ALA A 68 3.35 15.22 -0.72
C ALA A 68 2.73 13.94 -0.12
N LEU A 69 1.41 13.88 0.10
CA LEU A 69 0.73 12.68 0.59
C LEU A 69 0.32 11.74 -0.54
N ARG A 70 0.02 12.29 -1.72
CA ARG A 70 -0.49 11.55 -2.88
C ARG A 70 0.61 11.09 -3.82
N GLN A 71 1.58 11.94 -4.10
CA GLN A 71 2.62 11.71 -5.10
C GLN A 71 3.40 10.41 -4.85
N PRO A 72 3.79 10.05 -3.61
CA PRO A 72 4.48 8.78 -3.37
C PRO A 72 3.62 7.55 -3.70
N ILE A 73 2.32 7.60 -3.41
CA ILE A 73 1.36 6.54 -3.74
C ILE A 73 1.21 6.43 -5.27
N THR A 74 0.99 7.57 -5.93
CA THR A 74 0.87 7.64 -7.39
C THR A 74 2.13 7.11 -8.09
N ALA A 75 3.32 7.49 -7.62
CA ALA A 75 4.59 7.06 -8.18
C ALA A 75 4.80 5.55 -8.03
N TYR A 76 4.51 4.99 -6.85
CA TYR A 76 4.59 3.55 -6.60
C TYR A 76 3.65 2.76 -7.52
N VAL A 77 2.38 3.13 -7.59
CA VAL A 77 1.39 2.42 -8.41
C VAL A 77 1.68 2.57 -9.90
N ALA A 78 2.15 3.74 -10.34
CA ALA A 78 2.59 3.94 -11.72
C ALA A 78 3.74 2.99 -12.08
N ALA A 79 4.77 2.89 -11.24
CA ALA A 79 5.90 1.99 -11.47
C ALA A 79 5.48 0.52 -11.45
N LEU A 80 4.61 0.14 -10.51
CA LEU A 80 4.05 -1.22 -10.42
C LEU A 80 3.27 -1.59 -11.70
N ARG A 81 2.49 -0.65 -12.24
CA ARG A 81 1.74 -0.82 -13.48
C ARG A 81 2.61 -0.79 -14.72
N GLN A 82 3.69 -0.01 -14.78
CA GLN A 82 4.62 -0.02 -15.93
C GLN A 82 5.29 -1.39 -16.11
N GLY A 83 5.56 -2.11 -15.02
CA GLY A 83 6.07 -3.49 -15.08
C GLY A 83 5.02 -4.52 -15.52
N SER A 84 3.76 -4.11 -15.72
CA SER A 84 2.64 -4.99 -16.06
C SER A 84 1.96 -4.52 -17.35
N SER A 85 1.67 -5.43 -18.28
CA SER A 85 1.00 -5.09 -19.56
C SER A 85 -0.51 -4.76 -19.42
N SER A 86 -0.97 -4.28 -18.26
CA SER A 86 -2.38 -4.04 -17.99
C SER A 86 -2.85 -2.69 -18.55
N LEU A 87 -4.02 -2.68 -19.18
CA LEU A 87 -4.59 -1.47 -19.78
C LEU A 87 -4.99 -0.44 -18.69
N PRO A 88 -4.90 0.86 -18.99
CA PRO A 88 -5.51 1.90 -18.16
C PRO A 88 -7.02 1.63 -18.06
N GLY A 89 -7.57 1.53 -16.84
CA GLY A 89 -9.01 1.23 -16.67
C GLY A 89 -9.30 -0.10 -15.97
N GLU A 90 -8.37 -1.05 -15.99
CA GLU A 90 -8.62 -2.40 -15.49
C GLU A 90 -8.36 -2.54 -13.98
N ARG A 91 -9.21 -3.29 -13.27
CA ARG A 91 -8.96 -3.67 -11.87
C ARG A 91 -7.54 -4.26 -11.75
N PRO A 92 -6.86 -4.13 -10.59
CA PRO A 92 -5.51 -4.67 -10.46
C PRO A 92 -5.53 -6.16 -10.80
N SER A 93 -4.72 -6.56 -11.78
CA SER A 93 -4.63 -7.94 -12.21
C SER A 93 -4.09 -8.83 -11.09
N ARG A 94 -4.36 -10.13 -11.14
CA ARG A 94 -3.77 -11.10 -10.19
C ARG A 94 -2.25 -11.03 -10.17
N HIS A 95 -1.63 -10.63 -11.30
CA HIS A 95 -0.19 -10.41 -11.39
C HIS A 95 0.25 -9.21 -10.55
N LEU A 96 -0.42 -8.05 -10.68
CA LEU A 96 -0.11 -6.86 -9.87
C LEU A 96 -0.22 -7.14 -8.37
N PHE A 97 -1.24 -7.88 -7.94
CA PHE A 97 -1.38 -8.31 -6.55
C PHE A 97 -0.21 -9.17 -6.08
N LYS A 98 0.27 -10.10 -6.92
CA LYS A 98 1.43 -10.94 -6.58
C LYS A 98 2.70 -10.10 -6.44
N VAL A 99 2.97 -9.21 -7.40
CA VAL A 99 4.15 -8.34 -7.37
C VAL A 99 4.11 -7.43 -6.14
N HIS A 100 2.96 -6.79 -5.88
CA HIS A 100 2.77 -5.98 -4.69
C HIS A 100 3.09 -6.78 -3.41
N ARG A 101 2.48 -7.96 -3.22
CA ARG A 101 2.76 -8.83 -2.07
C ARG A 101 4.23 -9.24 -1.96
N SER A 102 4.89 -9.54 -3.08
CA SER A 102 6.32 -9.85 -3.08
C SER A 102 7.16 -8.67 -2.61
N ILE A 103 6.82 -7.45 -3.02
CA ILE A 103 7.48 -6.24 -2.52
C ILE A 103 7.20 -6.00 -1.04
N GLU A 104 5.96 -6.20 -0.57
CA GLU A 104 5.64 -6.08 0.86
C GLU A 104 6.47 -7.06 1.69
N ALA A 105 6.54 -8.32 1.28
CA ALA A 105 7.35 -9.35 1.95
C ALA A 105 8.86 -9.05 1.90
N PHE A 106 9.34 -8.52 0.78
CA PHE A 106 10.74 -8.11 0.63
C PHE A 106 11.10 -6.96 1.58
N VAL A 107 10.23 -5.95 1.69
CA VAL A 107 10.48 -4.74 2.48
C VAL A 107 10.26 -4.96 3.98
N LEU A 108 9.20 -5.67 4.35
CA LEU A 108 8.82 -5.88 5.75
C LEU A 108 9.49 -7.11 6.37
N GLY A 109 10.12 -7.96 5.54
CA GLY A 109 10.59 -9.28 5.94
C GLY A 109 9.45 -10.31 5.95
N PRO A 110 9.77 -11.60 6.10
CA PRO A 110 8.75 -12.62 6.25
C PRO A 110 7.91 -12.32 7.50
N ASP A 111 6.58 -12.36 7.35
CA ASP A 111 5.66 -12.47 8.48
C ASP A 111 6.11 -13.69 9.30
N ARG A 112 6.69 -13.45 10.47
CA ARG A 112 7.10 -14.52 11.38
C ARG A 112 5.80 -15.22 11.80
N PRO A 113 5.61 -16.53 11.52
CA PRO A 113 4.45 -17.23 12.04
C PRO A 113 4.45 -17.14 13.58
N PRO A 114 3.28 -17.15 14.23
CA PRO A 114 3.22 -17.13 15.69
C PRO A 114 4.05 -18.30 16.21
N HIS A 115 4.99 -18.01 17.09
CA HIS A 115 5.72 -19.02 17.84
C HIS A 115 4.69 -19.94 18.52
N THR A 116 4.49 -21.14 17.98
CA THR A 116 3.95 -22.25 18.77
C THR A 116 4.98 -22.53 19.87
N PRO A 117 4.61 -22.45 21.16
CA PRO A 117 5.49 -22.91 22.22
C PRO A 117 5.76 -24.39 21.99
N SER A 118 7.04 -24.77 22.01
CA SER A 118 7.43 -26.17 21.99
C SER A 118 7.00 -26.78 23.32
N GLU A 119 5.84 -27.42 23.34
CA GLU A 119 5.37 -28.21 24.46
C GLU A 119 6.12 -29.55 24.43
N GLY A 120 7.03 -29.76 25.37
CA GLY A 120 7.74 -31.03 25.49
C GLY A 120 9.11 -30.91 26.15
N ASP A 121 9.12 -30.79 27.47
CA ASP A 121 9.97 -31.65 28.32
C ASP A 121 9.60 -31.44 29.81
N PRO A 122 8.88 -32.38 30.44
CA PRO A 122 9.06 -32.66 31.85
C PRO A 122 10.02 -33.83 32.02
N SER A 123 11.04 -33.58 32.84
CA SER A 123 12.02 -34.53 33.37
C SER A 123 11.41 -35.70 34.12
#